data_AF-A0A416V7T1-F1
#
_entry.id   AF-A0A416V7T1-F1
#
_cell.length_a   1.000
_cell.length_b   1.000
_cell.length_c   1.000
_cell.angle_alpha   90.00
_cell.angle_beta   90.00
_cell.angle_gamma   90.00
#
_symmetry.space_group_name_H-M   'P 1'
#
loop_
_entity.id
_entity.type
_entity.pdbx_description
1 polymer ?
#
loop_
_entity_poly.entity_id
_entity_poly.type
_entity_poly.pdbx_seq_one_letter_code
_entity_poly.pdbx_strand_id
1 'polypeptide(L)' 'MAGFLIKDTTREEREQIVADSLGNIDAYCDGCMCGITEMYQDYIDGKKELREINMEFNARYVRDENMDGRK' A
#
# COMPACT_ATOMS: atom_id res chain seq x y z
N MET A 1 -13.58 -9.61 -14.14
CA MET A 1 -12.36 -8.95 -13.62
C MET A 1 -12.81 -8.13 -12.44
N ALA A 2 -12.55 -8.59 -11.21
CA ALA A 2 -12.74 -7.73 -10.05
C ALA A 2 -11.80 -6.52 -10.24
N GLY A 3 -12.32 -5.31 -10.11
CA GLY A 3 -11.52 -4.11 -10.26
C GLY A 3 -10.55 -3.96 -9.08
N PHE A 4 -9.58 -3.04 -9.21
CA PHE A 4 -8.72 -2.61 -8.11
C PHE A 4 -9.14 -1.22 -7.57
N LEU A 5 -10.30 -0.73 -8.01
CA LEU A 5 -10.81 0.58 -7.62
C LEU A 5 -11.71 0.43 -6.40
N ILE A 6 -11.66 1.39 -5.50
CA ILE A 6 -12.50 1.40 -4.30
C ILE A 6 -13.99 1.33 -4.67
N LYS A 7 -14.40 2.02 -5.74
CA LYS A 7 -15.79 2.00 -6.20
C LYS A 7 -16.29 0.61 -6.67
N ASP A 8 -15.35 -0.25 -7.07
CA ASP A 8 -15.63 -1.57 -7.66
C ASP A 8 -15.31 -2.71 -6.68
N THR A 9 -14.93 -2.39 -5.44
CA THR A 9 -14.49 -3.36 -4.43
C THR A 9 -15.06 -3.06 -3.05
N THR A 10 -15.35 -4.11 -2.30
CA THR A 10 -15.67 -4.03 -0.88
C THR A 10 -14.39 -3.86 -0.05
N ARG A 11 -14.54 -3.60 1.25
CA ARG A 11 -13.40 -3.58 2.17
C ARG A 11 -12.69 -4.94 2.23
N GLU A 12 -13.45 -6.03 2.36
CA GLU A 12 -12.91 -7.39 2.43
C GLU A 12 -12.15 -7.78 1.15
N GLU A 13 -12.67 -7.44 -0.03
CA GLU A 13 -11.97 -7.66 -1.30
C GLU A 13 -10.65 -6.89 -1.35
N ARG A 14 -10.60 -5.67 -0.81
CA ARG A 14 -9.36 -4.89 -0.73
C ARG A 14 -8.35 -5.47 0.25
N GLU A 15 -8.81 -6.02 1.38
CA GLU A 15 -7.97 -6.74 2.34
C GLU A 15 -7.34 -7.98 1.67
N GLN A 16 -8.12 -8.75 0.91
CA GLN A 16 -7.61 -9.89 0.12
C GLN A 16 -6.63 -9.46 -0.97
N ILE A 17 -6.94 -8.41 -1.74
CA ILE A 17 -6.04 -7.89 -2.77
C ILE A 17 -4.68 -7.51 -2.17
N VAL A 18 -4.67 -6.87 -1.00
CA VAL A 18 -3.44 -6.48 -0.31
C VAL A 18 -2.71 -7.71 0.23
N ALA A 19 -3.41 -8.65 0.85
CA ALA A 19 -2.81 -9.89 1.36
C ALA A 19 -2.18 -10.74 0.25
N ASP A 20 -2.88 -10.90 -0.89
CA ASP A 20 -2.37 -11.60 -2.07
C ASP A 20 -1.16 -10.89 -2.68
N SER A 21 -1.18 -9.55 -2.73
CA SER A 21 -0.06 -8.74 -3.25
C SER A 21 1.19 -8.82 -2.36
N LEU A 22 1.01 -8.99 -1.05
CA LEU A 22 2.10 -9.22 -0.10
C LEU A 22 2.54 -10.69 -0.04
N GLY A 23 1.94 -11.56 -0.85
CA GLY A 23 2.36 -12.95 -1.01
C GLY A 23 1.79 -13.92 0.02
N ASN A 24 0.59 -13.66 0.54
CA ASN A 24 -0.01 -14.47 1.62
C ASN A 24 0.91 -14.61 2.85
N ILE A 25 1.82 -13.66 3.05
CA ILE A 25 2.50 -13.51 4.34
C ILE A 25 1.40 -13.07 5.29
N ASP A 26 1.10 -13.91 6.28
CA ASP A 26 0.17 -13.64 7.35
C ASP A 26 0.53 -12.28 7.98
N ALA A 27 -0.11 -11.20 7.49
CA ALA A 27 0.22 -9.82 7.85
C ALA A 27 -0.12 -9.52 9.33
N TYR A 28 -0.69 -10.51 10.01
CA TYR A 28 -0.79 -10.64 11.46
C TYR A 28 0.53 -11.04 12.15
N CYS A 29 1.68 -10.96 11.47
CA CYS A 29 2.99 -11.01 12.13
C CYS A 29 3.17 -9.79 13.05
N ASP A 30 2.69 -9.95 14.28
CA ASP A 30 2.93 -9.23 15.54
C ASP A 30 4.00 -8.11 15.46
N GLY A 31 3.67 -7.02 14.78
CA GLY A 31 4.49 -5.79 14.73
C GLY A 31 5.57 -5.67 13.66
N CYS A 32 5.74 -6.60 12.71
CA CYS A 32 6.87 -6.56 11.76
C CYS A 32 6.60 -5.80 10.44
N MET A 33 5.32 -5.61 10.06
CA MET A 33 4.89 -4.98 8.80
C MET A 33 4.36 -3.54 8.96
N CYS A 34 4.66 -2.89 10.08
CA CYS A 34 4.03 -1.62 10.49
C CYS A 34 4.17 -0.48 9.47
N GLY A 35 5.13 -0.51 8.54
CA GLY A 35 5.29 0.52 7.50
C GLY A 35 4.60 0.24 6.16
N ILE A 36 4.45 -1.02 5.74
CA ILE A 36 3.89 -1.37 4.42
C ILE A 36 2.37 -1.50 4.50
N THR A 37 1.86 -2.11 5.58
CA THR A 37 0.42 -2.22 5.82
C THR A 37 -0.22 -0.84 6.00
N GLU A 38 0.49 0.09 6.65
CA GLU A 38 0.00 1.45 6.89
C GLU A 38 -0.19 2.23 5.58
N MET A 39 0.64 1.96 4.56
CA MET A 39 0.50 2.53 3.22
C MET A 39 -0.79 2.08 2.51
N TYR A 40 -1.15 0.80 2.65
CA TYR A 40 -2.36 0.23 2.03
C TYR A 40 -3.62 0.42 2.87
N GLN A 41 -3.50 0.84 4.13
CA GLN A 41 -4.66 1.04 5.02
C GLN A 41 -5.63 2.09 4.47
N ASP A 42 -5.14 3.17 3.87
CA ASP A 42 -5.99 4.18 3.22
C ASP A 42 -6.78 3.60 2.03
N TYR A 43 -6.18 2.65 1.30
CA TYR A 43 -6.87 1.91 0.25
C TYR A 43 -7.89 0.95 0.81
N ILE A 44 -7.57 0.18 1.87
CA ILE A 44 -8.51 -0.74 2.53
C ILE A 44 -9.72 0.02 3.11
N ASP A 45 -9.48 1.17 3.74
CA ASP A 45 -10.51 2.01 4.34
C ASP A 45 -11.36 2.74 3.29
N GLY A 46 -10.87 2.89 2.05
CA GLY A 46 -11.57 3.59 0.98
C GLY A 46 -11.38 5.09 0.96
N LYS A 47 -10.26 5.53 1.54
CA LYS A 47 -9.87 6.93 1.62
C LYS A 47 -9.06 7.38 0.40
N LYS A 48 -8.22 6.49 -0.15
CA LYS A 48 -7.35 6.77 -1.31
C LYS A 48 -7.23 5.58 -2.25
N GLU A 49 -7.20 5.85 -3.54
CA GLU A 49 -6.94 4.83 -4.55
C GLU A 49 -5.46 4.39 -4.52
N LEU A 50 -5.18 3.14 -4.93
CA LEU A 50 -3.80 2.62 -5.03
C LEU A 50 -2.87 3.52 -5.86
N ARG A 51 -3.42 4.18 -6.88
CA ARG A 51 -2.67 5.13 -7.73
C ARG A 51 -2.18 6.35 -6.94
N GLU A 52 -3.00 6.86 -6.02
CA GLU A 52 -2.66 8.03 -5.19
C GLU A 52 -1.57 7.64 -4.18
N ILE A 53 -1.71 6.48 -3.54
CA ILE A 53 -0.72 5.91 -2.62
C ILE A 53 0.62 5.70 -3.34
N ASN A 54 0.61 5.11 -4.55
CA ASN A 54 1.82 4.90 -5.34
C ASN A 54 2.51 6.22 -5.71
N MET A 55 1.74 7.25 -6.05
CA MET A 55 2.29 8.56 -6.39
C MET A 55 2.92 9.25 -5.17
N GLU A 56 2.30 9.15 -3.99
CA GLU A 56 2.86 9.68 -2.74
C GLU A 56 4.15 8.96 -2.34
N PHE A 57 4.18 7.63 -2.46
CA PHE A 57 5.38 6.84 -2.17
C PHE A 57 6.51 7.18 -3.13
N ASN A 58 6.24 7.25 -4.44
CA ASN A 58 7.23 7.65 -5.44
C ASN A 58 7.74 9.07 -5.19
N ALA A 59 6.86 10.03 -4.88
CA ALA A 59 7.24 11.41 -4.60
C ALA A 59 8.17 11.52 -3.37
N ARG A 60 7.98 10.66 -2.35
CA ARG A 60 8.90 10.57 -1.21
C ARG A 60 10.24 9.94 -1.59
N TYR A 61 10.21 8.86 -2.38
CA TYR A 61 11.42 8.16 -2.82
C TYR A 61 12.30 9.03 -3.74
N VAL A 62 11.71 9.67 -4.76
CA VAL A 62 12.43 10.54 -5.71
C VAL A 62 13.00 11.79 -5.03
N ARG A 63 12.39 12.22 -3.92
CA ARG A 63 12.91 13.34 -3.11
C ARG A 63 14.12 12.94 -2.26
N ASP A 64 14.28 11.66 -1.92
CA ASP A 64 15.43 11.12 -1.20
C ASP A 64 16.66 10.94 -2.11
N GLU A 65 16.48 10.78 -3.43
CA GLU A 65 17.59 10.76 -4.39
C GLU A 65 18.33 12.11 -4.52
N ASN A 66 17.82 13.18 -3.90
CA ASN A 66 18.51 14.46 -3.73
C ASN A 66 19.17 14.63 -2.34
N MET A 67 19.14 13.60 -1.48
CA MET A 67 20.00 13.54 -0.30
C MET A 67 21.39 13.04 -0.72
N ASP A 68 22.31 14.00 -0.84
CA ASP A 68 23.71 13.90 -0.44
C ASP A 68 24.01 12.69 0.46
N GLY A 69 24.42 11.56 -0.13
CA GLY A 69 24.70 10.37 0.67
C GLY A 69 25.45 9.23 -0.02
N ARG A 70 25.93 9.38 -1.25
CA ARG A 70 26.94 8.47 -1.82
C ARG A 70 28.32 9.12 -1.72
N LYS A 71 28.96 8.95 -0.57
CA LYS A 71 30.42 8.94 -0.46
C LYS A 71 30.86 7.64 0.18
#